data_AF-A0A1Q3WCU1-F1
#
_entry.id   AF-A0A1Q3WCU1-F1
#
_cell.length_a   1.000
_cell.length_b   1.000
_cell.length_c   1.000
_cell.angle_alpha   90.00
_cell.angle_beta   90.00
_cell.angle_gamma   90.00
#
_symmetry.space_group_name_H-M   'P 1'
#
loop_
_entity.id
_entity.type
_entity.pdbx_description
1 polymer ?
#
loop_
_entity_poly.entity_id
_entity_poly.type
_entity_poly.pdbx_seq_one_letter_code
_entity_poly.pdbx_strand_id
1 'polypeptide(L)'
;MGLRNKQLYHDKNLFFITSTSQDWLHLFIIGNSMQVLADNLNFYSKKYEVSILGYVFMPNHIHLIAHFPTSIHRIDFIRDFKSYTSKKILQEIEKYQPQQLEVLCFQRYKQNYKV
;
A
#
# COMPACT_ATOMS: atom_id res chain seq x y z
N MET A 1 6.33 9.57 -10.51
CA MET A 1 6.03 9.76 -9.07
C MET A 1 5.16 11.02 -8.97
N GLY A 2 3.87 10.89 -8.67
CA GLY A 2 2.92 12.01 -8.74
C GLY A 2 3.24 13.10 -7.72
N LEU A 3 3.25 14.36 -8.16
CA LEU A 3 3.43 15.59 -7.37
C LEU A 3 2.23 15.83 -6.44
N ARG A 4 1.91 14.88 -5.56
CA ARG A 4 0.78 15.03 -4.60
C ARG A 4 1.11 15.97 -3.43
N ASN A 5 2.18 16.76 -3.53
CA ASN A 5 2.61 17.76 -2.54
C ASN A 5 2.52 17.27 -1.09
N LYS A 6 2.79 15.97 -0.88
CA LYS A 6 2.58 15.28 0.41
C LYS A 6 3.40 15.90 1.53
N GLN A 7 4.48 16.62 1.19
CA GLN A 7 5.32 17.31 2.14
C GLN A 7 4.61 18.51 2.74
N LEU A 8 3.77 19.26 1.99
CA LEU A 8 3.16 20.53 2.44
C LEU A 8 2.31 20.44 3.71
N TYR A 9 1.85 19.26 4.10
CA TYR A 9 1.02 19.03 5.28
C TYR A 9 1.89 18.71 6.52
N HIS A 10 2.75 19.65 6.91
CA HIS A 10 3.67 19.50 8.04
C HIS A 10 2.98 19.69 9.40
N ASP A 11 1.90 20.48 9.41
CA ASP A 11 1.09 20.84 10.59
C ASP A 11 -0.12 19.91 10.80
N LYS A 12 -0.34 18.96 9.88
CA LYS A 12 -1.42 17.98 9.95
C LYS A 12 -0.88 16.60 10.32
N ASN A 13 -1.57 15.96 11.25
CA ASN A 13 -1.19 14.66 11.80
C ASN A 13 -2.25 13.58 11.59
N LEU A 14 -3.49 13.91 11.23
CA LEU A 14 -4.56 12.96 10.96
C LEU A 14 -4.84 12.89 9.45
N PHE A 15 -4.81 11.67 8.89
CA PHE A 15 -4.99 11.46 7.46
C PHE A 15 -5.93 10.30 7.16
N PHE A 16 -6.76 10.49 6.13
CA PHE A 16 -7.41 9.40 5.42
C PHE A 16 -6.52 8.97 4.25
N ILE A 17 -6.11 7.71 4.25
CA ILE A 17 -5.17 7.13 3.28
C ILE A 17 -5.89 6.04 2.50
N THR A 18 -5.78 6.10 1.17
CA THR A 18 -6.30 5.06 0.29
C THR A 18 -5.18 4.45 -0.56
N SER A 19 -5.26 3.14 -0.79
CA SER A 19 -4.38 2.44 -1.73
C SER A 19 -5.17 1.37 -2.47
N THR A 20 -5.09 1.40 -3.79
CA THR A 20 -5.77 0.45 -4.68
C THR A 20 -4.74 -0.48 -5.32
N SER A 21 -5.13 -1.73 -5.56
CA SER A 21 -4.38 -2.69 -6.38
C SER A 21 -4.25 -2.21 -7.82
N GLN A 22 -3.31 -2.81 -8.55
CA GLN A 22 -3.13 -2.55 -9.98
C GLN A 22 -4.43 -2.88 -10.73
N ASP A 23 -4.88 -1.95 -11.57
CA ASP A 23 -6.08 -2.07 -12.41
C ASP A 23 -7.34 -2.54 -11.66
N TRP A 24 -7.45 -2.22 -10.37
CA TRP A 24 -8.57 -2.61 -9.49
C TRP A 24 -8.79 -4.13 -9.36
N LEU A 25 -7.77 -4.93 -9.71
CA LEU A 25 -7.83 -6.38 -9.61
C LEU A 25 -8.02 -6.83 -8.16
N HIS A 26 -8.79 -7.89 -7.94
CA HIS A 26 -9.08 -8.44 -6.60
C HIS A 26 -7.89 -9.25 -6.05
N LEU A 27 -6.72 -8.63 -5.93
CA LEU A 27 -5.48 -9.30 -5.53
C LEU A 27 -5.42 -9.59 -4.03
N PHE A 28 -6.14 -8.83 -3.21
CA PHE A 28 -6.03 -8.94 -1.75
C PHE A 28 -6.76 -10.16 -1.18
N ILE A 29 -7.61 -10.83 -1.96
CA ILE A 29 -8.28 -12.08 -1.58
C ILE A 29 -7.50 -13.34 -2.00
N ILE A 30 -6.37 -13.20 -2.71
CA ILE A 30 -5.59 -14.35 -3.17
C ILE A 30 -4.71 -14.87 -2.03
N GLY A 31 -4.84 -16.16 -1.70
CA GLY A 31 -4.07 -16.78 -0.63
C GLY A 31 -4.26 -16.08 0.72
N ASN A 32 -3.16 -15.84 1.42
CA ASN A 32 -3.14 -15.16 2.71
C ASN A 32 -2.88 -13.65 2.60
N SER A 33 -3.16 -13.04 1.44
CA SER A 33 -2.85 -11.62 1.19
C SER A 33 -3.48 -10.67 2.21
N MET A 34 -4.71 -10.90 2.68
CA MET A 34 -5.31 -10.07 3.74
C MET A 34 -4.58 -10.20 5.09
N GLN A 35 -4.09 -11.39 5.43
CA GLN A 35 -3.29 -11.60 6.64
C GLN A 35 -1.95 -10.87 6.54
N VAL A 36 -1.30 -10.93 5.38
CA VAL A 36 -0.09 -10.15 5.08
C VAL A 36 -0.33 -8.66 5.27
N LEU A 37 -1.46 -8.12 4.81
CA LEU A 37 -1.83 -6.73 5.03
C LEU A 37 -2.00 -6.40 6.52
N ALA A 38 -2.70 -7.25 7.28
CA ALA A 38 -2.96 -7.06 8.70
C ALA A 38 -1.67 -7.09 9.53
N ASP A 39 -0.83 -8.11 9.33
CA ASP A 39 0.43 -8.28 10.05
C ASP A 39 1.37 -7.12 9.77
N ASN A 40 1.46 -6.71 8.50
CA ASN A 40 2.33 -5.62 8.11
C ASN A 40 1.82 -4.26 8.60
N LEU A 41 0.49 -4.05 8.62
CA LEU A 41 -0.10 -2.84 9.19
C LEU A 41 0.24 -2.74 10.68
N ASN A 42 0.09 -3.84 11.43
CA ASN A 42 0.43 -3.89 12.85
C ASN A 42 1.93 -3.64 13.09
N PHE A 43 2.80 -4.29 12.32
CA PHE A 43 4.25 -4.13 12.43
C PHE A 43 4.68 -2.67 12.18
N TYR A 44 4.28 -2.09 11.05
CA TYR A 44 4.68 -0.73 10.70
C TYR A 44 4.02 0.34 11.55
N SER A 45 2.80 0.10 12.06
CA SER A 45 2.16 1.04 12.98
C SER A 45 2.98 1.16 14.27
N LYS A 46 3.49 0.04 14.81
CA LYS A 46 4.40 0.04 15.95
C LYS A 46 5.75 0.68 15.62
N LYS A 47 6.37 0.30 14.50
CA LYS A 47 7.68 0.81 14.09
C LYS A 47 7.72 2.33 13.93
N TYR A 48 6.66 2.91 13.37
CA TYR A 48 6.55 4.34 13.08
C TYR A 48 5.71 5.11 14.10
N GLU A 49 5.32 4.45 15.21
CA GLU A 49 4.49 5.03 16.28
C GLU A 49 3.19 5.67 15.76
N VAL A 50 2.57 5.03 14.77
CA VAL A 50 1.34 5.48 14.12
C VAL A 50 0.14 4.87 14.83
N SER A 51 -0.84 5.70 15.15
CA SER A 51 -2.13 5.25 15.66
C SER A 51 -3.11 5.03 14.50
N ILE A 52 -3.52 3.78 14.28
CA ILE A 52 -4.58 3.45 13.32
C ILE A 52 -5.92 3.56 14.04
N LEU A 53 -6.70 4.59 13.69
CA LEU A 53 -8.01 4.87 14.30
C LEU A 53 -9.15 4.08 13.63
N GLY A 54 -8.95 3.68 12.38
CA GLY A 54 -9.90 2.86 11.64
C GLY A 54 -9.29 2.38 10.33
N TYR A 55 -9.68 1.20 9.87
CA TYR A 55 -9.24 0.67 8.59
C TYR A 55 -10.27 -0.29 7.99
N VAL A 56 -10.18 -0.50 6.68
CA VAL A 56 -10.85 -1.61 6.00
C VAL A 56 -9.94 -2.15 4.90
N PHE A 57 -9.92 -3.48 4.77
CA PHE A 57 -9.34 -4.18 3.62
C PHE A 57 -10.47 -4.71 2.75
N MET A 58 -10.59 -4.14 1.56
CA MET A 58 -11.50 -4.59 0.51
C MET A 58 -10.72 -5.49 -0.45
N PRO A 59 -11.37 -6.28 -1.33
CA PRO A 59 -10.65 -7.19 -2.23
C PRO A 59 -9.60 -6.54 -3.14
N ASN A 60 -9.74 -5.26 -3.46
CA ASN A 60 -8.85 -4.51 -4.35
C ASN A 60 -8.37 -3.16 -3.81
N HIS A 61 -8.78 -2.74 -2.62
CA HIS A 61 -8.34 -1.47 -2.06
C HIS A 61 -8.35 -1.47 -0.53
N ILE A 62 -7.62 -0.51 0.03
CA ILE A 62 -7.40 -0.34 1.46
C ILE A 62 -7.73 1.10 1.81
N HIS A 63 -8.44 1.29 2.91
CA HIS A 63 -8.65 2.60 3.54
C HIS A 63 -8.10 2.58 4.96
N LEU A 64 -7.36 3.62 5.34
CA LEU A 64 -6.85 3.83 6.69
C LEU A 64 -7.21 5.24 7.17
N ILE A 65 -7.62 5.37 8.43
CA ILE A 65 -7.63 6.61 9.19
C ILE A 65 -6.47 6.51 10.17
N ALA A 66 -5.42 7.29 9.94
CA ALA A 66 -4.17 7.19 10.68
C ALA A 66 -3.76 8.54 11.27
N HIS A 67 -3.41 8.51 12.56
CA HIS A 67 -2.81 9.63 13.27
C HIS A 67 -1.30 9.40 13.42
N PHE A 68 -0.51 10.38 12.98
CA PHE A 68 0.94 10.39 13.01
C PHE A 68 1.40 11.42 14.06
N PRO A 69 1.82 11.00 15.26
CA PRO A 69 2.34 11.92 16.27
C PRO A 69 3.50 12.77 15.74
N THR A 70 4.35 12.13 14.93
CA THR A 70 5.49 12.78 14.26
C THR A 70 5.26 12.81 12.75
N SER A 71 5.10 14.01 12.18
CA SER A 71 4.69 14.20 10.78
C SER A 71 5.70 13.66 9.75
N ILE A 72 6.98 13.54 10.11
CA ILE A 72 8.03 12.99 9.23
C ILE A 72 7.79 11.51 8.88
N HIS A 73 7.17 10.73 9.78
CA HIS A 73 7.01 9.29 9.61
C HIS A 73 5.91 8.91 8.63
N ARG A 74 5.01 9.84 8.27
CA ARG A 74 3.87 9.57 7.37
C ARG A 74 4.29 9.04 6.01
N ILE A 75 5.28 9.69 5.39
CA ILE A 75 5.71 9.32 4.04
C ILE A 75 6.42 7.97 4.06
N ASP A 76 7.29 7.77 5.05
CA ASP A 76 8.04 6.53 5.22
C ASP A 76 7.14 5.34 5.55
N PHE A 77 6.18 5.51 6.47
CA PHE A 77 5.17 4.51 6.80
C PHE A 77 4.41 4.05 5.55
N ILE A 78 3.85 4.98 4.76
CA ILE A 78 3.09 4.64 3.55
C ILE A 78 3.98 3.94 2.51
N ARG A 79 5.21 4.42 2.31
CA ARG A 79 6.15 3.84 1.34
C ARG A 79 6.50 2.41 1.74
N ASP A 80 6.89 2.21 2.98
CA ASP A 80 7.40 0.94 3.48
C ASP A 80 6.29 -0.09 3.59
N PHE A 81 5.11 0.31 4.11
CA PHE A 81 3.92 -0.53 4.15
C PHE A 81 3.61 -1.08 2.76
N LYS A 82 3.49 -0.21 1.75
CA LYS A 82 3.20 -0.62 0.37
C LYS A 82 4.30 -1.50 -0.22
N SER A 83 5.57 -1.12 -0.05
CA SER A 83 6.71 -1.86 -0.60
C SER A 83 6.75 -3.29 -0.10
N TYR A 84 6.57 -3.49 1.21
CA TYR A 84 6.57 -4.81 1.82
C TYR A 84 5.34 -5.62 1.39
N THR A 85 4.13 -5.06 1.49
CA THR A 85 2.91 -5.79 1.12
C THR A 85 2.92 -6.19 -0.34
N SER A 86 3.37 -5.32 -1.24
CA SER A 86 3.43 -5.64 -2.67
C SER A 86 4.32 -6.84 -2.96
N LYS A 87 5.48 -6.95 -2.32
CA LYS A 87 6.37 -8.12 -2.49
C LYS A 87 5.75 -9.40 -1.94
N LYS A 88 5.13 -9.33 -0.76
CA LYS A 88 4.50 -10.50 -0.13
C LYS A 88 3.24 -10.97 -0.86
N ILE A 89 2.39 -10.04 -1.29
CA ILE A 89 1.21 -10.36 -2.09
C ILE A 89 1.63 -10.97 -3.44
N LEU A 90 2.72 -10.49 -4.06
CA LEU A 90 3.25 -11.12 -5.27
C LEU A 90 3.64 -12.59 -5.04
N GLN A 91 4.27 -12.90 -3.90
CA GLN A 91 4.59 -14.28 -3.50
C GLN A 91 3.33 -15.13 -3.30
N GLU A 92 2.27 -14.57 -2.70
CA GLU A 92 0.98 -15.25 -2.57
C GLU A 92 0.34 -15.50 -3.94
N ILE A 93 0.42 -14.55 -4.87
CA ILE A 93 -0.09 -14.70 -6.24
C ILE A 93 0.68 -15.79 -6.98
N GLU A 94 2.01 -15.78 -6.94
CA GLU A 94 2.86 -16.82 -7.55
C GLU A 94 2.49 -18.22 -7.04
N LYS A 95 2.18 -18.34 -5.75
CA LYS A 95 1.87 -19.62 -5.11
C LYS A 95 0.45 -20.11 -5.38
N TYR A 96 -0.55 -19.24 -5.31
CA TYR A 96 -1.96 -19.64 -5.30
C TYR A 96 -2.67 -19.36 -6.63
N GLN A 97 -2.24 -18.37 -7.41
CA GLN A 97 -2.88 -18.01 -8.68
C GLN A 97 -1.89 -17.41 -9.70
N PRO A 98 -0.87 -18.18 -10.15
CA PRO A 98 0.24 -17.65 -10.96
C PRO A 98 -0.19 -17.04 -12.30
N GLN A 99 -1.34 -17.43 -12.85
CA GLN A 99 -1.89 -16.82 -14.07
C GLN A 99 -2.16 -15.30 -13.93
N GLN A 100 -2.37 -14.79 -12.71
CA GLN A 100 -2.56 -13.35 -12.47
C GLN A 100 -1.26 -12.55 -12.67
N LEU A 101 -0.10 -13.20 -12.76
CA LEU A 101 1.17 -12.50 -13.00
C LEU A 101 1.24 -11.92 -14.41
N GLU A 102 0.60 -12.56 -15.39
CA GLU A 102 0.60 -12.10 -16.79
C GLU A 102 0.01 -10.70 -16.93
N VAL A 103 -1.04 -10.40 -16.17
CA VAL A 103 -1.69 -9.07 -16.18
C VAL A 103 -0.97 -8.04 -15.31
N LEU A 104 -0.10 -8.47 -14.41
CA LEU A 104 0.73 -7.59 -13.56
C LEU A 104 2.07 -7.22 -14.23
N CYS A 105 2.46 -7.93 -15.29
CA CYS A 105 3.65 -7.63 -16.06
C CYS A 105 3.54 -6.25 -16.74
N PHE A 106 4.34 -5.31 -16.27
CA PHE A 106 4.45 -4.00 -16.89
C PHE A 106 5.07 -4.13 -18.29
N GLN A 107 4.32 -3.81 -19.34
CA GLN A 107 4.85 -3.70 -20.70
C GLN A 107 5.78 -2.47 -20.77
N ARG A 108 7.09 -2.76 -20.73
CA ARG A 108 8.20 -1.81 -20.65
C ARG A 108 8.20 -0.70 -21.72
N TYR A 109 7.46 -0.88 -22.81
CA TYR A 109 7.37 0.06 -23.94
C TYR A 109 6.39 1.24 -23.77
N LYS A 110 5.62 1.32 -22.68
CA LYS A 110 4.66 2.42 -22.43
C LYS A 110 5.19 3.57 -21.57
N GLN A 111 6.49 3.56 -21.21
CA GLN A 111 7.07 4.66 -20.47
C GLN A 111 7.42 5.80 -21.44
N ASN A 112 6.44 6.69 -21.68
CA ASN A 112 6.70 7.98 -22.31
C ASN A 112 7.60 8.77 -21.36
N TYR A 113 8.91 8.74 -21.59
CA TYR A 113 9.80 9.73 -21.03
C TYR A 113 9.29 11.07 -21.55
N LYS A 114 8.76 11.91 -20.66
CA LYS A 114 8.59 13.32 -20.96
C LYS A 114 10.01 13.89 -21.08
N VAL A 115 10.49 13.96 -22.33
CA VAL A 115 11.56 14.88 -22.71
C VAL A 115 11.03 16.29 -22.55
#